data_AF-A0A3A6Q1L8-F1
#
_entry.id   AF-A0A3A6Q1L8-F1
#
_cell.length_a   1.000
_cell.length_b   1.000
_cell.length_c   1.000
_cell.angle_alpha   90.00
_cell.angle_beta   90.00
_cell.angle_gamma   90.00
#
_symmetry.space_group_name_H-M   'P 1'
#
loop_
_entity.id
_entity.type
_entity.pdbx_description
1 polymer ?
#
loop_
_entity_poly.entity_id
_entity_poly.type
_entity_poly.pdbx_seq_one_letter_code
_entity_poly.pdbx_strand_id
1 'polypeptide(L)' 'MSNKSIKTIKIDRSEPLEMDNRGRVTIPANIRDKHGINPTNDNTIWLEVTIEEAEIQYDNEEGSAE' A
#
# COMPACT_ATOMS: atom_id res chain seq x y z
N MET A 1 -19.83 26.02 12.55
CA MET A 1 -18.68 25.13 12.80
C MET A 1 -18.97 23.82 12.09
N SER A 2 -18.14 23.42 11.12
CA SER A 2 -18.39 22.20 10.34
C SER A 2 -17.96 20.99 11.18
N ASN A 3 -18.90 20.12 11.54
CA ASN A 3 -18.61 18.87 12.24
C ASN A 3 -17.90 17.93 11.27
N LYS A 4 -16.57 17.86 11.33
CA LYS A 4 -15.79 16.91 10.53
C LYS A 4 -15.80 15.56 11.24
N SER A 5 -16.56 14.59 10.73
CA SER A 5 -16.56 13.22 11.26
C SER A 5 -15.33 12.46 10.78
N ILE A 6 -14.55 11.90 11.71
CA ILE A 6 -13.38 11.05 11.41
C ILE A 6 -13.81 9.58 11.55
N LYS A 7 -13.51 8.76 10.55
CA LYS A 7 -13.75 7.31 10.55
C LYS A 7 -12.43 6.58 10.31
N THR A 8 -12.00 5.77 11.28
CA THR A 8 -10.83 4.89 11.15
C THR A 8 -11.28 3.50 10.73
N ILE A 9 -10.59 2.91 9.75
CA ILE A 9 -10.91 1.59 9.19
C ILE A 9 -9.65 0.73 9.27
N LYS A 10 -9.77 -0.49 9.81
CA LYS A 10 -8.69 -1.48 9.80
C LYS A 10 -8.78 -2.36 8.56
N ILE A 11 -7.64 -2.58 7.91
CA ILE A 11 -7.50 -3.49 6.78
C ILE A 11 -6.79 -4.74 7.33
N ASP A 12 -7.55 -5.77 7.69
CA ASP A 12 -7.02 -7.01 8.31
C ASP A 12 -6.42 -8.00 7.28
N ARG A 13 -6.08 -7.53 6.07
CA ARG A 13 -5.58 -8.38 4.99
C ARG A 13 -4.11 -8.07 4.73
N SER A 14 -3.24 -8.98 5.14
CA SER A 14 -1.82 -9.00 4.79
C SER A 14 -1.65 -9.84 3.52
N GLU A 15 -1.53 -9.16 2.37
CA GLU A 15 -1.06 -9.77 1.13
C GLU A 15 0.30 -9.16 0.78
N PRO A 16 1.23 -9.95 0.22
CA PRO A 16 2.46 -9.39 -0.31
C PRO A 16 2.11 -8.43 -1.44
N LEU A 17 2.59 -7.19 -1.33
CA LEU A 17 2.42 -6.18 -2.36
C LEU A 17 3.77 -5.89 -2.99
N GLU A 18 3.83 -6.06 -4.30
CA GLU A 18 5.01 -5.66 -5.06
C GLU A 18 5.11 -4.14 -5.09
N MET A 19 6.32 -3.66 -4.86
CA MET A 19 6.65 -2.26 -4.94
C MET A 19 7.04 -1.91 -6.37
N ASP A 20 6.54 -0.78 -6.88
CA ASP A 20 6.96 -0.32 -8.20
C ASP A 20 8.41 0.21 -8.20
N ASN A 21 8.95 0.45 -9.38
CA ASN A 21 10.31 0.98 -9.58
C ASN A 21 10.58 2.35 -8.94
N ARG A 22 9.57 3.01 -8.40
CA ARG A 22 9.66 4.29 -7.69
C ARG A 22 9.49 4.14 -6.19
N GLY A 23 9.48 2.91 -5.67
CA GLY A 23 9.36 2.66 -4.25
C GLY A 23 7.91 2.79 -3.73
N ARG A 24 6.90 2.67 -4.60
CA ARG A 24 5.49 2.87 -4.22
C ARG A 24 4.76 1.54 -4.14
N VAL A 25 3.97 1.38 -3.09
CA VAL A 25 3.03 0.27 -2.94
C VAL A 25 1.63 0.75 -3.31
N THR A 26 0.97 0.02 -4.19
CA THR A 26 -0.40 0.36 -4.63
C THR A 26 -1.41 -0.49 -3.87
N ILE A 27 -2.35 0.15 -3.18
CA ILE A 27 -3.47 -0.57 -2.55
C ILE A 27 -4.39 -1.12 -3.65
N PRO A 28 -4.62 -2.45 -3.72
CA PRO A 28 -5.47 -3.07 -4.73
C PRO A 28 -6.92 -2.56 -4.73
N ALA A 29 -7.54 -2.51 -5.91
CA ALA A 29 -8.88 -1.94 -6.10
C ALA A 29 -9.96 -2.60 -5.23
N ASN A 30 -9.92 -3.93 -5.07
CA ASN A 30 -10.86 -4.67 -4.23
C ASN A 30 -10.78 -4.26 -2.74
N ILE A 31 -9.59 -3.97 -2.22
CA ILE A 31 -9.42 -3.42 -0.87
C ILE A 31 -9.96 -1.99 -0.84
N ARG A 32 -9.67 -1.19 -1.87
CA ARG A 32 -10.15 0.19 -1.92
C ARG A 32 -11.67 0.31 -1.90
N ASP A 33 -12.33 -0.48 -2.73
CA ASP A 33 -13.78 -0.49 -2.87
C ASP A 33 -14.46 -1.03 -1.61
N LYS A 34 -13.91 -2.10 -1.02
CA LYS A 34 -14.43 -2.69 0.22
C LYS A 34 -14.39 -1.71 1.40
N HIS A 35 -13.35 -0.89 1.49
CA HIS A 35 -13.13 0.02 2.62
C HIS A 35 -13.47 1.48 2.30
N GLY A 36 -13.91 1.80 1.08
CA GLY A 36 -14.29 3.15 0.68
C GLY A 36 -13.12 4.14 0.64
N ILE A 37 -11.89 3.67 0.46
CA ILE A 37 -10.66 4.49 0.39
C ILE A 37 -10.39 4.94 -1.06
N ASN A 38 -11.44 5.34 -1.77
CA ASN A 38 -11.31 5.83 -3.12
C ASN A 38 -10.98 7.33 -3.10
N PRO A 39 -9.79 7.74 -3.59
CA PRO A 39 -9.43 9.14 -3.66
C PRO A 39 -10.37 9.82 -4.65
N THR A 40 -11.29 10.60 -4.09
CA THR A 40 -12.18 11.51 -4.82
C THR A 40 -11.67 12.92 -4.58
N ASN A 41 -11.93 13.84 -5.51
CA ASN A 41 -11.30 15.17 -5.53
C ASN A 41 -11.42 15.98 -4.22
N ASP A 42 -12.42 15.68 -3.40
CA ASP A 42 -12.74 16.44 -2.19
C ASP A 42 -12.28 15.78 -0.88
N ASN A 43 -11.70 14.57 -0.94
CA ASN A 43 -11.35 13.78 0.23
C ASN A 43 -9.84 13.62 0.41
N THR A 44 -9.33 14.05 1.56
CA THR A 44 -7.97 13.71 2.01
C THR A 44 -8.00 12.38 2.75
N ILE A 45 -7.30 11.37 2.23
CA ILE A 45 -7.17 10.05 2.86
C ILE A 45 -5.83 10.01 3.60
N TRP A 46 -5.88 9.70 4.89
CA TRP A 46 -4.70 9.44 5.71
C TRP A 46 -4.55 7.94 5.92
N LEU A 47 -3.35 7.44 5.70
CA LEU A 47 -2.99 6.04 5.90
C LEU A 47 -1.90 5.97 6.95
N GLU A 48 -2.08 5.10 7.93
CA GLU A 48 -1.03 4.71 8.85
C GLU A 48 -0.48 3.37 8.36
N VAL A 49 0.83 3.29 8.16
CA VAL A 49 1.50 2.10 7.64
C VAL A 49 2.50 1.63 8.68
N THR A 50 2.38 0.37 9.08
CA THR A 50 3.39 -0.34 9.87
C THR A 50 4.11 -1.30 8.94
N ILE A 51 5.44 -1.19 8.84
CA ILE A 51 6.27 -2.11 8.06
C ILE A 51 6.83 -3.13 9.04
N GLU A 52 6.41 -4.38 8.89
CA GLU A 52 6.87 -5.49 9.75
C GLU A 52 8.04 -6.25 9.11
N GLU A 53 8.01 -6.46 7.79
CA GLU A 53 9.03 -7.21 7.05
C GLU A 53 9.18 -6.71 5.61
N ALA A 54 10.32 -7.04 4.99
CA ALA A 54 10.59 -6.82 3.57
C ALA A 54 11.39 -7.99 3.01
N GLU A 55 10.92 -8.59 1.93
CA GLU A 55 11.63 -9.64 1.19
C GLU A 55 12.24 -9.05 -0.07
N ILE A 56 13.52 -9.33 -0.34
CA ILE A 56 14.22 -8.89 -1.54
C ILE A 56 14.66 -10.14 -2.30
N GLN A 57 14.18 -10.27 -3.53
CA GLN A 57 14.59 -11.33 -4.44
C GLN A 57 15.65 -10.77 -5.39
N TYR A 58 16.79 -11.44 -5.44
CA TYR A 58 17.83 -11.19 -6.41
C TYR A 58 17.80 -12.33 -7.42
N ASP A 59 17.76 -12.00 -8.70
CA ASP A 59 18.10 -13.00 -9.71
C ASP A 59 19.58 -13.34 -9.51
N ASN A 60 19.89 -14.62 -9.29
CA ASN A 60 21.27 -15.07 -9.29
C ASN A 60 21.83 -14.79 -10.68
N GLU A 61 22.68 -13.77 -10.81
CA GLU A 61 23.58 -13.65 -11.95
C GLU A 61 24.58 -14.81 -11.87
N GLU A 62 24.19 -15.97 -12.40
CA GLU A 62 25.16 -16.96 -12.86
C GLU A 62 25.91 -16.38 -14.06
N GLY A 63 27.06 -15.77 -13.81
CA GLY A 63 28.12 -15.65 -14.81
C GLY A 63 28.68 -14.25 -15.02
N SER A 64 29.80 -13.97 -14.35
CA SER A 64 30.96 -13.33 -14.97
C SER A 64 32.18 -13.69 -14.13
N ALA A 65 32.78 -14.83 -14.46
CA ALA A 65 34.16 -15.09 -14.12
C ALA A 65 35.05 -14.27 -15.06
N GLU A 66 35.75 -13.26 -14.54
CA GLU A 66 37.06 -12.81 -15.00
C GLU A 66 37.91 -12.39 -13.79
#